data_AF-A0A538ETC0-F1
#
_entry.id   AF-A0A538ETC0-F1
#
_cell.length_a   1.000
_cell.length_b   1.000
_cell.length_c   1.000
_cell.angle_alpha   90.00
_cell.angle_beta   90.00
_cell.angle_gamma   90.00
#
_symmetry.space_group_name_H-M   'P 1'
#
loop_
_entity.id
_entity.type
_entity.pdbx_description
1 polymer ?
#
loop_
_entity_poly.entity_id
_entity_poly.type
_entity_poly.pdbx_seq_one_letter_code
_entity_poly.pdbx_strand_id
1 'polypeptide(L)'
;MSGHGVLRAAMREARAVLRGDTHFHRRLRDRLEAVVLATAGIDLVCAVIAYFAERHAAQTEIKTFGDAIFWTTTQLLTVSSQLRNPISPTGRVLDVFMEAYAITVVATLAGSFGAFFYRRGVELDKQAEAT
;
A
#
# COMPACT_ATOMS: atom_id res chain seq x y z
N MET A 1 12.12 11.08 30.20
CA MET A 1 11.79 9.72 29.71
C MET A 1 12.28 9.59 28.28
N SER A 2 13.24 8.70 28.04
CA SER A 2 14.21 8.82 26.93
C SER A 2 13.71 8.17 25.62
N GLY A 3 13.66 8.94 24.53
CA GLY A 3 13.12 8.54 23.21
C GLY A 3 13.76 7.29 22.58
N HIS A 4 14.91 6.84 23.09
CA HIS A 4 15.56 5.60 22.67
C HIS A 4 14.77 4.32 23.05
N GLY A 5 13.94 4.38 24.10
CA GLY A 5 13.13 3.23 24.53
C GLY A 5 11.97 2.93 23.58
N VAL A 6 11.28 3.99 23.13
CA VAL A 6 10.14 3.91 22.20
C VAL A 6 10.59 3.42 20.83
N LEU A 7 11.72 3.93 20.33
CA LEU A 7 12.28 3.51 19.04
C LEU A 7 12.65 2.02 19.03
N ARG A 8 13.29 1.55 20.11
CA ARG A 8 13.64 0.12 20.26
C ARG A 8 12.41 -0.77 20.43
N ALA A 9 11.35 -0.27 21.08
CA ALA A 9 10.08 -1.00 21.21
C ALA A 9 9.38 -1.14 19.85
N ALA A 10 9.22 -0.03 19.13
CA ALA A 10 8.65 0.00 17.77
C ALA A 10 9.44 -0.89 16.80
N MET A 11 10.78 -0.87 16.86
CA MET A 11 11.63 -1.69 15.99
C MET A 11 11.55 -3.18 16.32
N ARG A 12 11.33 -3.53 17.59
CA ARG A 12 11.12 -4.92 18.04
C ARG A 12 9.76 -5.43 17.62
N GLU A 13 8.73 -4.59 17.69
CA GLU A 13 7.40 -4.90 17.18
C GLU A 13 7.38 -5.05 15.66
N ALA A 14 8.02 -4.14 14.92
CA ALA A 14 8.19 -4.27 13.47
C ALA A 14 8.89 -5.59 13.12
N ARG A 15 9.94 -5.95 13.87
CA ARG A 15 10.64 -7.23 13.70
C ARG A 15 9.79 -8.44 14.10
N ALA A 16 8.92 -8.32 15.10
CA ALA A 16 7.99 -9.39 15.52
C ALA A 16 6.83 -9.57 14.51
N VAL A 17 6.33 -8.49 13.93
CA VAL A 17 5.39 -8.51 12.78
C VAL A 17 6.03 -9.20 11.58
N LEU A 18 7.30 -8.88 11.28
CA LEU A 18 8.05 -9.51 10.19
C LEU A 18 8.33 -11.00 10.44
N ARG A 19 8.72 -11.38 11.67
CA ARG A 19 9.03 -12.77 12.04
C ARG A 19 7.80 -13.66 12.23
N GLY A 20 6.63 -13.10 12.56
CA GLY A 20 5.42 -13.87 12.80
C GLY A 20 5.46 -14.71 14.08
N ASP A 21 6.12 -14.21 15.13
CA ASP A 21 6.37 -14.95 16.38
C ASP A 21 5.08 -15.27 17.19
N THR A 22 3.90 -14.76 16.80
CA THR A 22 2.58 -15.09 17.40
C THR A 22 1.49 -15.24 16.34
N HIS A 23 0.45 -16.05 16.62
CA HIS A 23 -0.67 -16.33 15.70
C HIS A 23 -1.36 -15.07 15.14
N PHE A 24 -1.35 -13.95 15.87
CA PHE A 24 -1.97 -12.69 15.47
C PHE A 24 -1.10 -11.86 14.51
N HIS A 25 0.22 -11.88 14.69
CA HIS A 25 1.17 -11.22 13.80
C HIS A 25 1.17 -11.88 12.41
N ARG A 26 0.96 -13.20 12.35
CA ARG A 26 0.74 -13.92 11.08
C ARG A 26 -0.48 -13.43 10.31
N ARG A 27 -1.65 -13.28 10.95
CA ARG A 27 -2.85 -12.80 10.23
C ARG A 27 -2.71 -11.40 9.67
N LEU A 28 -2.04 -10.49 10.39
CA LEU A 28 -1.75 -9.16 9.87
C LEU A 28 -0.76 -9.25 8.71
N ARG A 29 0.33 -10.02 8.88
CA ARG A 29 1.33 -10.26 7.84
C ARG A 29 0.70 -10.86 6.57
N ASP A 30 -0.13 -11.90 6.68
CA ASP A 30 -0.76 -12.56 5.54
C ASP A 30 -1.66 -11.59 4.76
N ARG A 31 -2.37 -10.70 5.47
CA ARG A 31 -3.17 -9.64 4.84
C ARG A 31 -2.30 -8.60 4.15
N LEU A 32 -1.23 -8.14 4.81
CA LEU A 32 -0.29 -7.19 4.23
C LEU A 32 0.38 -7.78 2.98
N GLU A 33 0.82 -9.03 3.06
CA GLU A 33 1.44 -9.78 1.97
C GLU A 33 0.46 -9.95 0.80
N ALA A 34 -0.78 -10.37 1.08
CA ALA A 34 -1.83 -10.48 0.06
C ALA A 34 -2.12 -9.14 -0.62
N VAL A 35 -2.22 -8.05 0.15
CA VAL A 35 -2.43 -6.70 -0.39
C VAL A 35 -1.25 -6.28 -1.26
N VAL A 36 -0.01 -6.45 -0.79
CA VAL A 36 1.19 -6.08 -1.56
C VAL A 36 1.28 -6.86 -2.88
N LEU A 37 1.06 -8.17 -2.84
CA LEU A 37 1.09 -9.00 -4.04
C LEU A 37 -0.04 -8.65 -5.02
N ALA A 38 -1.24 -8.41 -4.50
CA ALA A 38 -2.38 -7.99 -5.32
C ALA A 38 -2.14 -6.60 -5.95
N THR A 39 -1.64 -5.64 -5.18
CA THR A 39 -1.30 -4.30 -5.67
C THR A 39 -0.19 -4.36 -6.72
N ALA A 40 0.87 -5.14 -6.50
CA ALA A 40 1.93 -5.32 -7.50
C ALA A 40 1.41 -5.97 -8.79
N GLY A 41 0.51 -6.95 -8.70
CA GLY A 41 -0.13 -7.55 -9.87
C GLY A 41 -0.99 -6.54 -10.64
N ILE A 42 -1.81 -5.76 -9.94
CA ILE A 42 -2.64 -4.71 -10.54
C ILE A 42 -1.77 -3.62 -11.16
N ASP A 43 -0.69 -3.21 -10.49
CA ASP A 43 0.27 -2.22 -10.98
C ASP A 43 0.87 -2.64 -12.33
N LEU A 44 1.36 -3.88 -12.43
CA LEU A 44 1.90 -4.42 -13.68
C LEU A 44 0.86 -4.47 -14.81
N VAL A 45 -0.37 -4.89 -14.51
CA VAL A 45 -1.46 -4.91 -15.51
C VAL A 45 -1.79 -3.49 -15.98
N CYS A 46 -1.89 -2.55 -15.05
CA CYS A 46 -2.16 -1.15 -15.35
C CYS A 46 -1.01 -0.54 -16.17
N ALA A 47 0.24 -0.83 -15.84
CA ALA A 47 1.40 -0.35 -16.58
C ALA A 47 1.40 -0.84 -18.04
N VAL A 48 1.02 -2.10 -18.27
CA VAL A 48 0.88 -2.64 -19.63
C VAL A 48 -0.20 -1.88 -20.40
N ILE A 49 -1.38 -1.69 -19.78
CA ILE A 49 -2.49 -0.96 -20.40
C ILE A 49 -2.08 0.48 -20.71
N ALA A 50 -1.49 1.18 -19.74
CA ALA A 50 -1.03 2.56 -19.86
C ALA A 50 -0.01 2.70 -21.00
N TYR A 51 0.98 1.81 -21.06
CA TYR A 51 1.99 1.81 -22.12
C TYR A 51 1.36 1.68 -23.51
N PHE A 52 0.46 0.71 -23.71
CA PHE A 52 -0.18 0.54 -25.02
C PHE A 52 -1.16 1.65 -25.39
N ALA A 53 -1.85 2.22 -24.39
CA ALA A 53 -2.78 3.32 -24.59
C ALA A 53 -2.09 4.65 -24.92
N GLU A 54 -0.95 4.92 -24.30
CA GLU A 54 -0.28 6.22 -24.38
C GLU A 54 0.85 6.30 -25.40
N ARG A 55 1.60 5.23 -25.67
CA ARG A 55 2.89 5.27 -26.40
C ARG A 55 2.91 5.97 -27.77
N HIS A 56 1.76 6.18 -28.41
CA HIS A 56 1.65 6.85 -29.71
C HIS A 56 1.09 8.29 -29.63
N ALA A 57 0.74 8.77 -28.44
CA ALA A 57 0.17 10.09 -28.28
C ALA A 57 1.26 11.18 -28.34
N ALA A 58 1.05 12.20 -29.17
CA ALA A 58 2.10 13.19 -29.50
C ALA A 58 2.61 14.02 -28.31
N GLN A 59 1.85 14.09 -27.21
CA GLN A 59 2.19 14.89 -26.03
C GLN A 59 2.34 14.05 -24.75
N THR A 60 2.46 12.72 -24.87
CA THR A 60 2.63 11.86 -23.70
C THR A 60 4.07 11.87 -23.18
N GLU A 61 4.22 11.74 -21.87
CA GLU A 61 5.50 11.45 -21.23
C GLU A 61 5.70 9.95 -20.98
N ILE A 62 4.67 9.12 -21.20
CA ILE A 62 4.74 7.66 -21.09
C ILE A 62 5.20 7.09 -22.44
N LYS A 63 6.53 7.06 -22.66
CA LYS A 63 7.13 6.63 -23.93
C LYS A 63 7.68 5.21 -23.87
N THR A 64 8.10 4.78 -22.69
CA THR A 64 8.62 3.44 -22.42
C THR A 64 7.74 2.70 -21.43
N PHE A 65 7.91 1.38 -21.36
CA PHE A 65 7.24 0.58 -20.34
C PHE A 65 7.72 0.94 -18.92
N GLY A 66 8.98 1.37 -18.77
CA GLY A 66 9.51 1.86 -17.50
C GLY A 66 8.79 3.12 -17.00
N ASP A 67 8.50 4.05 -17.92
CA ASP A 67 7.71 5.26 -17.59
C ASP A 67 6.29 4.89 -17.16
N ALA A 68 5.70 3.89 -17.81
CA ALA A 68 4.36 3.41 -17.49
C ALA A 68 4.31 2.77 -16.08
N ILE A 69 5.26 1.90 -15.75
CA ILE A 69 5.37 1.33 -14.39
C ILE A 69 5.59 2.44 -13.37
N PHE A 70 6.53 3.36 -13.63
CA PHE A 70 6.81 4.44 -12.69
C PHE A 70 5.57 5.31 -12.44
N TRP A 71 4.82 5.65 -13.50
CA TRP A 71 3.57 6.38 -13.39
C TRP A 71 2.53 5.59 -12.57
N THR A 72 2.21 4.34 -12.94
CA THR A 72 1.18 3.56 -12.24
C THR A 72 1.55 3.29 -10.77
N THR A 73 2.83 2.99 -10.48
CA THR A 73 3.29 2.78 -9.11
C THR A 73 3.08 4.03 -8.25
N THR A 74 3.50 5.20 -8.72
CA THR A 74 3.34 6.46 -7.96
C THR A 74 1.88 6.90 -7.82
N GLN A 75 1.04 6.59 -8.82
CA GLN A 75 -0.39 6.84 -8.77
C GLN A 75 -1.08 5.94 -7.73
N LEU A 76 -0.74 4.65 -7.72
CA LEU A 76 -1.21 3.69 -6.70
C LEU A 76 -0.70 4.00 -5.29
N LEU A 77 0.46 4.65 -5.18
CA LEU A 77 0.99 5.18 -3.93
C LEU A 77 0.33 6.51 -3.51
N THR A 78 -0.56 7.08 -4.31
CA THR A 78 -1.29 8.34 -4.06
C THR A 78 -0.42 9.60 -3.98
N VAL A 79 0.85 9.50 -4.37
CA VAL A 79 1.80 10.64 -4.38
C VAL A 79 1.77 11.37 -5.73
N SER A 80 1.23 10.74 -6.77
CA SER A 80 1.37 11.15 -8.17
C SER A 80 2.82 11.20 -8.65
N SER A 81 3.03 10.97 -9.94
CA SER A 81 4.36 11.06 -10.54
C SER A 81 4.72 12.50 -10.87
N GLN A 82 6.01 12.74 -11.12
CA GLN A 82 6.45 13.93 -11.86
C GLN A 82 6.13 13.88 -13.36
N LEU A 83 5.71 12.72 -13.89
CA LEU A 83 5.27 12.58 -15.27
C LEU A 83 3.86 13.15 -15.41
N ARG A 84 3.60 13.75 -16.57
CA ARG A 84 2.29 14.24 -16.94
C ARG A 84 1.29 13.09 -17.05
N ASN A 85 0.10 13.31 -16.48
CA ASN A 85 -0.97 12.32 -16.53
C ASN A 85 -1.35 11.95 -17.98
N PRO A 86 -1.78 10.69 -18.20
CA PRO A 86 -2.22 10.19 -19.49
C PRO A 86 -3.27 11.09 -20.14
N ILE A 87 -3.12 11.32 -21.44
CA ILE A 87 -4.04 12.20 -22.19
C ILE A 87 -5.09 11.41 -22.97
N SER A 88 -4.86 10.12 -23.23
CA SER A 88 -5.82 9.26 -23.91
C SER A 88 -7.06 9.02 -23.06
N PRO A 89 -8.24 8.79 -23.69
CA PRO A 89 -9.45 8.43 -22.96
C PRO A 89 -9.26 7.18 -22.08
N THR A 90 -8.57 6.17 -22.60
CA THR A 90 -8.26 4.94 -21.86
C THR A 90 -7.37 5.21 -20.65
N GLY A 91 -6.33 6.02 -20.81
CA GLY A 91 -5.43 6.41 -19.72
C GLY A 91 -6.15 7.16 -18.60
N ARG A 92 -7.11 8.03 -18.93
CA ARG A 92 -7.93 8.74 -17.93
C ARG A 92 -8.86 7.82 -17.14
N VAL A 93 -9.47 6.83 -17.81
CA VAL A 93 -10.31 5.83 -17.14
C VAL A 93 -9.46 4.96 -16.22
N LEU A 94 -8.26 4.58 -16.68
CA LEU A 94 -7.31 3.81 -15.90
C LEU A 94 -6.86 4.58 -14.65
N ASP A 95 -6.60 5.88 -14.77
CA ASP A 95 -6.23 6.77 -13.67
C ASP A 95 -7.28 6.73 -12.54
N VAL A 96 -8.55 7.01 -12.87
CA VAL A 96 -9.67 6.97 -11.90
C VAL A 96 -9.83 5.59 -11.26
N PHE A 97 -9.68 4.52 -12.06
CA PHE A 97 -9.76 3.16 -11.54
C PHE A 97 -8.65 2.87 -10.51
N MET A 98 -7.40 3.26 -10.81
CA MET A 98 -6.27 3.06 -9.91
C MET A 98 -6.44 3.86 -8.63
N GLU A 99 -6.92 5.10 -8.70
CA GLU A 99 -7.20 5.93 -7.51
C GLU A 99 -8.25 5.29 -6.61
N ALA A 100 -9.37 4.82 -7.18
CA ALA A 100 -10.42 4.13 -6.43
C ALA A 100 -9.91 2.86 -5.74
N TYR A 101 -9.07 2.09 -6.46
CA TYR A 101 -8.42 0.91 -5.89
C TYR A 101 -7.44 1.28 -4.76
N ALA A 102 -6.58 2.28 -4.98
CA ALA A 102 -5.59 2.74 -4.00
C ALA A 102 -6.25 3.21 -2.71
N ILE A 103 -7.33 3.99 -2.79
CA ILE A 103 -8.11 4.42 -1.62
C ILE A 103 -8.67 3.21 -0.85
N THR A 104 -9.18 2.21 -1.57
CA THR A 104 -9.70 0.98 -0.94
C THR A 104 -8.60 0.21 -0.20
N VAL A 105 -7.41 0.13 -0.78
CA VAL A 105 -6.24 -0.49 -0.16
C VAL A 105 -5.85 0.27 1.10
N VAL A 106 -5.68 1.59 1.03
CA VAL A 106 -5.32 2.45 2.17
C VAL A 106 -6.35 2.32 3.29
N ALA A 107 -7.65 2.36 2.97
CA ALA A 107 -8.72 2.19 3.96
C ALA A 107 -8.69 0.81 4.63
N THR A 108 -8.43 -0.25 3.86
CA THR A 108 -8.34 -1.63 4.37
C THR A 108 -7.13 -1.80 5.30
N LEU A 109 -6.00 -1.18 4.96
CA LEU A 109 -4.80 -1.17 5.80
C LEU A 109 -5.07 -0.42 7.10
N ALA A 110 -5.63 0.79 7.03
CA ALA A 110 -6.00 1.59 8.20
C ALA A 110 -6.97 0.83 9.12
N GLY A 111 -8.00 0.19 8.57
CA GLY A 111 -8.93 -0.65 9.32
C GLY A 111 -8.26 -1.87 9.96
N SER A 112 -7.30 -2.49 9.27
CA SER A 112 -6.54 -3.63 9.80
C SER A 112 -5.65 -3.22 10.99
N PHE A 113 -4.99 -2.07 10.90
CA PHE A 113 -4.23 -1.51 12.02
C PHE A 113 -5.14 -1.10 13.19
N GLY A 114 -6.27 -0.45 12.91
CA GLY A 114 -7.25 -0.07 13.94
C GLY A 114 -7.75 -1.28 14.72
N ALA A 115 -8.10 -2.37 14.03
CA ALA A 115 -8.53 -3.61 14.66
C ALA A 115 -7.41 -4.27 15.49
N PHE A 116 -6.15 -4.17 15.04
CA PHE A 116 -4.99 -4.68 15.77
C PHE A 116 -4.76 -3.90 17.07
N PHE A 117 -4.73 -2.57 17.01
CA PHE A 117 -4.52 -1.73 18.19
C PHE A 117 -5.67 -1.84 19.20
N TYR A 118 -6.91 -1.87 18.71
CA TYR A 118 -8.08 -2.06 19.58
C TYR A 118 -7.98 -3.34 20.41
N ARG A 119 -7.66 -4.47 19.77
CA ARG A 119 -7.52 -5.76 20.48
C ARG A 119 -6.40 -5.74 21.49
N ARG A 120 -5.28 -5.09 21.17
CA ARG A 120 -4.15 -4.96 22.08
C ARG A 120 -4.48 -4.11 23.30
N GLY A 121 -5.27 -3.05 23.15
CA GLY A 121 -5.77 -2.26 24.28
C GLY A 121 -6.58 -3.12 25.24
N VAL A 122 -7.55 -3.87 24.73
CA VAL A 122 -8.40 -4.77 25.53
C VAL A 122 -7.58 -5.83 26.29
N GLU A 123 -6.50 -6.34 25.70
CA GLU A 123 -5.64 -7.34 26.35
C GLU A 123 -4.81 -6.75 27.50
N LEU A 124 -4.33 -5.50 27.34
CA LEU A 124 -3.60 -4.78 28.39
C LEU A 124 -4.50 -4.45 29.58
N ASP A 125 -5.74 -4.01 29.33
CA ASP A 125 -6.70 -3.69 30.39
C ASP A 125 -7.03 -4.92 31.24
N LYS A 126 -7.23 -6.08 30.59
CA LYS A 126 -7.46 -7.36 31.29
C LYS A 126 -6.27 -7.81 32.15
N GLN A 127 -5.04 -7.53 31.70
CA GLN A 127 -3.83 -7.86 32.49
C GLN A 127 -3.71 -6.96 33.72
N ALA A 128 -4.11 -5.68 33.60
CA ALA A 128 -4.11 -4.73 34.71
C ALA A 128 -5.17 -5.06 35.77
N GLU A 129 -6.35 -5.55 35.38
CA GLU A 129 -7.40 -5.98 36.31
C GLU A 129 -7.07 -7.30 37.04
N ALA A 130 -6.19 -8.12 36.47
CA ALA A 130 -5.76 -9.40 37.04
C ALA A 130 -4.56 -9.30 38.00
N THR A 131 -4.01 -8.09 38.20
CA THR A 131 -2.87 -7.79 39.07
C THR A 131 -3.32 -7.01 40.30
#